data_AF-A0A1V2ZBR0-F1
#
_entry.id   AF-A0A1V2ZBR0-F1
#
_cell.length_a   1.000
_cell.length_b   1.000
_cell.length_c   1.000
_cell.angle_alpha   90.00
_cell.angle_beta   90.00
_cell.angle_gamma   90.00
#
_symmetry.space_group_name_H-M   'P 1'
#
loop_
_entity.id
_entity.type
_entity.pdbx_description
1 polymer ?
#
loop_
_entity_poly.entity_id
_entity_poly.type
_entity_poly.pdbx_seq_one_letter_code
_entity_poly.pdbx_strand_id
1 'polypeptide(L)'
;MQPSVLRSTLSVDVDAWQRAAERLHADGDDVVERMRVLAARYPGTDGRARFELAGALDSAGHEAEAAAEYEKALALGLDEEREAQLVIQYASTLRNLGRHDEAVALLGSAAPHPTVGAAREVFLALALHSAGRPEEALRTALEALVPTLPRYRRSVSAYAAALTD
;
A
#
# COMPACT_ATOMS: atom_id res chain seq x y z
N MET A 1 -4.21 -10.55 40.12
CA MET A 1 -5.39 -9.74 39.75
C MET A 1 -4.96 -8.28 39.88
N GLN A 2 -4.77 -7.44 38.86
CA GLN A 2 -5.13 -7.47 37.44
C GLN A 2 -4.14 -6.64 36.59
N PRO A 3 -3.87 -7.04 35.34
CA PRO A 3 -3.53 -6.13 34.25
C PRO A 3 -4.74 -6.08 33.28
N SER A 4 -5.70 -5.17 33.48
CA SER A 4 -6.93 -5.14 32.66
C SER A 4 -7.41 -3.76 32.22
N VAL A 5 -6.67 -2.68 32.49
CA VAL A 5 -7.16 -1.31 32.17
C VAL A 5 -6.55 -0.75 30.88
N LEU A 6 -5.32 -1.13 30.52
CA LEU A 6 -4.64 -0.62 29.32
C LEU A 6 -5.24 -1.15 28.00
N ARG A 7 -5.85 -2.34 27.99
CA ARG A 7 -6.50 -2.90 26.79
C ARG A 7 -7.81 -2.19 26.42
N SER A 8 -8.45 -1.52 27.38
CA SER A 8 -9.80 -0.97 27.24
C SER A 8 -9.83 0.41 26.59
N THR A 9 -8.76 1.20 26.66
CA THR A 9 -8.71 2.55 26.06
C THR A 9 -8.23 2.49 24.60
N LEU A 10 -7.34 1.54 24.28
CA LEU A 10 -6.82 1.28 22.92
C LEU A 10 -7.93 0.83 21.95
N SER A 11 -8.86 -0.01 22.41
CA SER A 11 -10.00 -0.45 21.58
C SER A 11 -10.98 0.68 21.30
N VAL A 12 -11.20 1.59 22.26
CA VAL A 12 -12.19 2.67 22.12
C VAL A 12 -11.80 3.68 21.04
N ASP A 13 -10.50 3.97 20.88
CA ASP A 13 -9.99 4.93 19.89
C ASP A 13 -10.01 4.36 18.46
N VAL A 14 -9.62 3.10 18.27
CA VAL A 14 -9.70 2.39 16.99
C VAL A 14 -11.16 2.24 16.53
N ASP A 15 -12.05 1.86 17.45
CA ASP A 15 -13.48 1.74 17.14
C ASP A 15 -14.13 3.11 16.85
N ALA A 16 -13.61 4.20 17.44
CA ALA A 16 -14.08 5.56 17.18
C ALA A 16 -13.63 6.09 15.82
N TRP A 17 -12.39 5.81 15.42
CA TRP A 17 -11.88 6.09 14.07
C TRP A 17 -12.75 5.40 13.01
N GLN A 18 -12.98 4.09 13.14
CA GLN A 18 -13.68 3.32 12.13
C GLN A 18 -15.14 3.77 11.95
N ARG A 19 -15.86 4.00 13.06
CA ARG A 19 -17.23 4.54 13.01
C ARG A 19 -17.31 5.93 12.39
N ALA A 20 -16.25 6.73 12.51
CA ALA A 20 -16.22 8.08 11.94
C ALA A 20 -15.85 8.06 10.45
N ALA A 21 -14.90 7.22 10.04
CA ALA A 21 -14.53 7.00 8.65
C ALA A 21 -15.72 6.47 7.82
N GLU A 22 -16.49 5.51 8.34
CA GLU A 22 -17.70 4.98 7.69
C GLU A 22 -18.76 6.06 7.39
N ARG A 23 -18.82 7.14 8.19
CA ARG A 23 -19.74 8.26 7.97
C ARG A 23 -19.23 9.24 6.92
N LEU A 24 -17.93 9.22 6.60
CA LEU A 24 -17.31 10.13 5.63
C LEU A 24 -17.53 9.67 4.19
N HIS A 25 -17.60 8.37 3.93
CA HIS A 25 -17.88 7.80 2.60
C HIS A 25 -19.28 8.14 2.05
N ALA A 26 -20.14 8.80 2.83
CA ALA A 26 -21.53 9.05 2.47
C ALA A 26 -21.79 10.30 1.60
N ASP A 27 -20.95 11.34 1.56
CA ASP A 27 -21.20 12.56 0.76
C ASP A 27 -19.97 13.49 0.61
N GLY A 28 -19.76 14.11 -0.56
CA GLY A 28 -19.20 15.47 -0.75
C GLY A 28 -17.70 15.66 -1.11
N ASP A 29 -17.42 16.75 -1.86
CA ASP A 29 -16.12 17.22 -2.44
C ASP A 29 -14.98 17.52 -1.43
N ASP A 30 -15.20 17.30 -0.13
CA ASP A 30 -14.26 17.66 0.94
C ASP A 30 -13.78 16.42 1.75
N VAL A 31 -13.54 15.31 1.06
CA VAL A 31 -13.07 14.05 1.70
C VAL A 31 -11.72 14.26 2.38
N VAL A 32 -10.77 14.95 1.73
CA VAL A 32 -9.42 15.15 2.24
C VAL A 32 -9.42 15.94 3.54
N GLU A 33 -10.13 17.07 3.61
CA GLU A 33 -10.13 17.89 4.83
C GLU A 33 -10.81 17.16 5.99
N ARG A 34 -11.91 16.44 5.72
CA ARG A 34 -12.55 15.61 6.73
C ARG A 34 -11.63 14.49 7.23
N MET A 35 -10.85 13.88 6.35
CA MET A 35 -9.83 12.89 6.73
C MET A 35 -8.70 13.51 7.54
N ARG A 36 -8.26 14.73 7.21
CA ARG A 36 -7.26 15.47 8.01
C ARG A 36 -7.78 15.75 9.41
N VAL A 37 -9.00 16.29 9.51
CA VAL A 37 -9.65 16.56 10.81
C VAL A 37 -9.80 15.27 11.61
N LEU A 38 -10.21 14.19 10.95
CA LEU A 38 -10.39 12.92 11.63
C LEU A 38 -9.05 12.37 12.13
N ALA A 39 -8.00 12.39 11.30
CA ALA A 39 -6.70 11.84 11.64
C ALA A 39 -6.01 12.67 12.73
N ALA A 40 -6.28 13.97 12.79
CA ALA A 40 -5.84 14.84 13.88
C ALA A 40 -6.60 14.57 15.18
N ARG A 41 -7.90 14.26 15.10
CA ARG A 41 -8.76 14.02 16.26
C ARG A 41 -8.53 12.65 16.89
N TYR A 42 -8.27 11.64 16.06
CA TYR A 42 -8.05 10.26 16.47
C TYR A 42 -6.77 9.73 15.79
N PRO A 43 -5.59 10.21 16.21
CA PRO A 43 -4.32 9.83 15.58
C PRO A 43 -3.97 8.35 15.80
N GLY A 44 -4.58 7.70 16.80
CA GLY A 44 -4.25 6.34 17.19
C GLY A 44 -2.83 6.21 17.76
N THR A 45 -2.43 4.95 17.96
CA THR A 45 -1.04 4.59 18.33
C THR A 45 -0.33 3.80 17.23
N ASP A 46 -1.07 3.35 16.23
CA ASP A 46 -0.59 2.68 15.02
C ASP A 46 -0.66 3.65 13.82
N GLY A 47 -0.18 3.21 12.66
CA GLY A 47 -0.15 3.99 11.43
C GLY A 47 -1.50 4.16 10.74
N ARG A 48 -2.62 3.68 11.30
CA ARG A 48 -3.89 3.54 10.57
C ARG A 48 -4.47 4.87 10.13
N ALA A 49 -4.61 5.83 11.04
CA ALA A 49 -5.16 7.14 10.70
C ALA A 49 -4.35 7.86 9.61
N ARG A 50 -3.02 7.66 9.64
CA ARG A 50 -2.08 8.18 8.64
C ARG A 50 -2.22 7.49 7.29
N PHE A 51 -2.32 6.17 7.29
CA PHE A 51 -2.52 5.35 6.09
C PHE A 51 -3.80 5.73 5.34
N GLU A 52 -4.91 5.87 6.06
CA GLU A 52 -6.19 6.23 5.46
C GLU A 52 -6.20 7.68 4.94
N LEU A 53 -5.58 8.62 5.67
CA LEU A 53 -5.38 9.99 5.17
C LEU A 53 -4.52 10.01 3.91
N ALA A 54 -3.44 9.23 3.88
CA ALA A 54 -2.59 9.09 2.72
C ALA A 54 -3.36 8.58 1.50
N GLY A 55 -4.21 7.55 1.66
CA GLY A 55 -5.07 7.04 0.59
C GLY A 55 -6.08 8.06 0.07
N ALA A 56 -6.64 8.90 0.96
CA ALA A 56 -7.52 9.99 0.56
C ALA A 56 -6.78 11.09 -0.22
N LEU A 57 -5.57 11.45 0.22
CA LEU A 57 -4.71 12.42 -0.48
C LEU A 57 -4.29 11.91 -1.86
N ASP A 58 -3.86 10.64 -1.96
CA ASP A 58 -3.45 10.01 -3.21
C ASP A 58 -4.61 9.97 -4.23
N SER A 59 -5.80 9.56 -3.77
CA SER A 59 -7.03 9.54 -4.59
C SER A 59 -7.45 10.93 -5.08
N ALA A 60 -7.10 11.98 -4.34
CA ALA A 60 -7.36 13.37 -4.71
C ALA A 60 -6.23 14.02 -5.53
N GLY A 61 -5.15 13.29 -5.85
CA GLY A 61 -4.00 13.79 -6.61
C GLY A 61 -3.00 14.61 -5.80
N HIS A 62 -3.08 14.59 -4.46
CA HIS A 62 -2.12 15.24 -3.56
C HIS A 62 -0.95 14.32 -3.21
N GLU A 63 -0.25 13.82 -4.23
CA GLU A 63 0.70 12.70 -4.12
C GLU A 63 1.89 12.99 -3.17
N ALA A 64 2.41 14.22 -3.18
CA ALA A 64 3.51 14.60 -2.29
C ALA A 64 3.09 14.61 -0.81
N GLU A 65 1.86 15.03 -0.52
CA GLU A 65 1.31 14.97 0.83
C GLU A 65 0.99 13.52 1.23
N ALA A 66 0.44 12.73 0.29
CA ALA A 66 0.17 11.31 0.49
C ALA A 66 1.45 10.55 0.86
N ALA A 67 2.55 10.77 0.13
CA ALA A 67 3.84 10.16 0.41
C ALA A 67 4.32 10.44 1.84
N ALA A 68 4.21 11.69 2.31
CA ALA A 68 4.59 12.05 3.67
C ALA A 68 3.71 11.38 4.75
N GLU A 69 2.44 11.14 4.47
CA GLU A 69 1.54 10.43 5.40
C GLU A 69 1.75 8.91 5.36
N TYR A 70 2.06 8.31 4.19
CA TYR A 70 2.47 6.91 4.10
C TYR A 70 3.78 6.64 4.84
N GLU A 71 4.78 7.51 4.73
CA GLU A 71 6.05 7.39 5.47
C GLU A 71 5.82 7.37 6.99
N LYS A 72 4.93 8.23 7.48
CA LYS A 72 4.55 8.26 8.91
C LYS A 72 3.77 7.01 9.31
N ALA A 73 2.85 6.54 8.47
CA ALA A 73 2.09 5.32 8.72
C ALA A 73 3.02 4.11 8.85
N LEU A 74 3.98 3.97 7.93
CA LEU A 74 4.97 2.90 7.94
C LEU A 74 5.86 2.97 9.19
N ALA A 75 6.29 4.17 9.59
CA ALA A 75 7.11 4.37 10.79
C ALA A 75 6.37 4.02 12.11
N LEU A 76 5.04 4.20 12.14
CA LEU A 76 4.21 3.83 13.29
C LEU A 76 3.83 2.34 13.31
N GLY A 77 3.96 1.65 12.18
CA GLY A 77 3.60 0.25 12.02
C GLY A 77 2.10 0.05 11.81
N LEU A 78 1.75 -1.04 11.13
CA LEU A 78 0.38 -1.46 10.84
C LEU A 78 0.24 -2.97 11.10
N ASP A 79 -1.00 -3.47 11.10
CA ASP A 79 -1.21 -4.91 10.92
C ASP A 79 -0.76 -5.36 9.52
N GLU A 80 -0.38 -6.64 9.39
CA GLU A 80 0.21 -7.21 8.17
C GLU A 80 -0.64 -6.96 6.91
N GLU A 81 -1.98 -7.01 7.08
CA GLU A 81 -2.93 -6.78 6.00
C GLU A 81 -2.84 -5.34 5.48
N ARG A 82 -2.87 -4.35 6.38
CA ARG A 82 -2.76 -2.93 6.00
C ARG A 82 -1.38 -2.57 5.53
N GLU A 83 -0.33 -3.15 6.10
CA GLU A 83 1.04 -2.91 5.63
C GLU A 83 1.20 -3.37 4.18
N ALA A 84 0.66 -4.54 3.82
CA ALA A 84 0.67 -5.00 2.43
C ALA A 84 -0.07 -4.06 1.46
N GLN A 85 -1.19 -3.47 1.89
CA GLN A 85 -1.92 -2.47 1.11
C GLN A 85 -1.16 -1.14 1.01
N LEU A 86 -0.55 -0.70 2.11
CA LEU A 86 0.26 0.52 2.18
C LEU A 86 1.44 0.43 1.21
N VAL A 87 2.17 -0.68 1.20
CA VAL A 87 3.32 -0.89 0.31
C VAL A 87 2.94 -0.65 -1.16
N ILE A 88 1.79 -1.19 -1.59
CA ILE A 88 1.34 -1.06 -2.98
C ILE A 88 0.96 0.40 -3.29
N GLN A 89 0.14 1.01 -2.43
CA GLN A 89 -0.33 2.38 -2.64
C GLN A 89 0.83 3.37 -2.61
N TYR A 90 1.66 3.31 -1.57
CA TYR A 90 2.81 4.19 -1.42
C TYR A 90 3.82 4.03 -2.57
N ALA A 91 4.10 2.80 -3.00
CA ALA A 91 4.98 2.60 -4.16
C ALA A 91 4.38 3.17 -5.47
N SER A 92 3.06 3.11 -5.64
CA SER A 92 2.38 3.77 -6.76
C SER A 92 2.53 5.30 -6.68
N THR A 93 2.32 5.90 -5.50
CA THR A 93 2.54 7.32 -5.25
C THR A 93 4.00 7.73 -5.53
N LEU A 94 4.97 6.95 -5.04
CA LEU A 94 6.40 7.15 -5.31
C LEU A 94 6.69 7.12 -6.82
N ARG A 95 6.12 6.16 -7.55
CA ARG A 95 6.28 6.07 -9.00
C ARG A 95 5.72 7.31 -9.70
N ASN A 96 4.54 7.79 -9.32
CA ASN A 96 3.94 9.00 -9.91
C ASN A 96 4.78 10.25 -9.63
N LEU A 97 5.44 10.32 -8.47
CA LEU A 97 6.37 11.40 -8.10
C LEU A 97 7.75 11.29 -8.79
N GLY A 98 7.97 10.29 -9.64
CA GLY A 98 9.27 10.07 -10.29
C GLY A 98 10.32 9.38 -9.40
N ARG A 99 9.97 8.99 -8.18
CA ARG A 99 10.84 8.31 -7.20
C ARG A 99 10.89 6.79 -7.50
N HIS A 100 11.25 6.44 -8.73
CA HIS A 100 11.09 5.07 -9.25
C HIS A 100 11.92 4.03 -8.49
N ASP A 101 13.19 4.32 -8.20
CA ASP A 101 14.07 3.38 -7.49
C ASP A 101 13.59 3.11 -6.06
N GLU A 102 13.02 4.10 -5.39
CA GLU A 102 12.41 3.95 -4.07
C GLU A 102 11.17 3.07 -4.12
N ALA A 103 10.31 3.25 -5.15
CA ALA A 103 9.16 2.38 -5.38
C ALA A 103 9.59 0.92 -5.62
N VAL A 104 10.63 0.70 -6.43
CA VAL A 104 11.19 -0.63 -6.68
C VAL A 104 11.76 -1.24 -5.41
N ALA A 105 12.51 -0.48 -4.60
CA ALA A 105 13.09 -0.97 -3.36
C ALA A 105 12.01 -1.38 -2.35
N LEU A 106 10.99 -0.52 -2.17
CA LEU A 106 9.88 -0.77 -1.26
C LEU A 106 9.15 -2.08 -1.64
N LEU A 107 8.71 -2.20 -2.89
CA LEU A 107 8.01 -3.40 -3.39
C LEU A 107 8.90 -4.64 -3.38
N GLY A 108 10.17 -4.49 -3.74
CA GLY A 108 11.16 -5.58 -3.77
C GLY A 108 11.43 -6.18 -2.39
N SER A 109 11.46 -5.34 -1.35
CA SER A 109 11.67 -5.79 0.04
C SER A 109 10.43 -6.36 0.73
N ALA A 110 9.23 -6.01 0.26
CA ALA A 110 7.99 -6.45 0.88
C ALA A 110 7.73 -7.95 0.68
N ALA A 111 7.17 -8.60 1.70
CA ALA A 111 6.74 -10.00 1.58
C ALA A 111 5.43 -10.11 0.77
N PRO A 112 5.23 -11.20 0.00
CA PRO A 112 3.92 -11.49 -0.59
C PRO A 112 2.86 -11.67 0.51
N HIS A 113 1.65 -11.15 0.29
CA HIS A 113 0.56 -11.24 1.25
C HIS A 113 -0.78 -11.55 0.55
N PRO A 114 -1.60 -12.48 1.07
CA PRO A 114 -2.83 -12.93 0.40
C PRO A 114 -3.87 -11.82 0.20
N THR A 115 -3.93 -10.80 1.06
CA THR A 115 -4.87 -9.67 0.88
C THR A 115 -4.66 -8.94 -0.45
N VAL A 116 -3.41 -8.88 -0.93
CA VAL A 116 -3.09 -8.16 -2.17
C VAL A 116 -2.78 -9.10 -3.34
N GLY A 117 -2.72 -10.42 -3.09
CA GLY A 117 -2.43 -11.41 -4.13
C GLY A 117 -1.19 -11.05 -4.95
N ALA A 118 -1.31 -11.12 -6.28
CA ALA A 118 -0.23 -10.77 -7.21
C ALA A 118 -0.07 -9.26 -7.46
N ALA A 119 -0.81 -8.40 -6.77
CA ALA A 119 -0.76 -6.96 -7.02
C ALA A 119 0.63 -6.38 -6.69
N ARG A 120 1.33 -6.90 -5.67
CA ARG A 120 2.71 -6.51 -5.37
C ARG A 120 3.61 -6.65 -6.61
N GLU A 121 3.58 -7.81 -7.26
CA GLU A 121 4.41 -8.09 -8.44
C GLU A 121 4.00 -7.24 -9.63
N VAL A 122 2.70 -6.99 -9.82
CA VAL A 122 2.20 -6.08 -10.87
C VAL A 122 2.73 -4.66 -10.68
N PHE A 123 2.63 -4.11 -9.47
CA PHE A 123 3.15 -2.76 -9.20
C PHE A 123 4.68 -2.71 -9.23
N LEU A 124 5.37 -3.80 -8.88
CA LEU A 124 6.82 -3.90 -9.03
C LEU A 124 7.23 -3.86 -10.51
N ALA A 125 6.52 -4.59 -11.38
CA ALA A 125 6.76 -4.51 -12.81
C ALA A 125 6.56 -3.09 -13.36
N LEU A 126 5.50 -2.38 -12.93
CA LEU A 126 5.29 -0.98 -13.32
C LEU A 126 6.41 -0.06 -12.84
N ALA A 127 6.86 -0.21 -11.59
CA ALA A 127 7.95 0.58 -11.03
C ALA A 127 9.28 0.31 -11.75
N LEU A 128 9.60 -0.95 -12.03
CA LEU A 128 10.78 -1.37 -12.81
C LEU A 128 10.76 -0.76 -14.22
N HIS A 129 9.61 -0.79 -14.89
CA HIS A 129 9.46 -0.18 -16.21
C HIS A 129 9.71 1.34 -16.16
N SER A 130 9.10 2.05 -15.21
CA SER A 130 9.35 3.48 -15.00
C SER A 130 10.82 3.79 -14.67
N ALA A 131 11.51 2.88 -13.97
CA ALA A 131 12.94 2.98 -13.66
C ALA A 131 13.85 2.64 -14.86
N GLY A 132 13.30 2.38 -16.06
CA GLY A 132 14.10 2.04 -17.23
C GLY A 132 14.65 0.61 -17.23
N ARG A 133 14.00 -0.31 -16.49
CA ARG A 133 14.35 -1.74 -16.39
C ARG A 133 13.26 -2.63 -17.03
N PRO A 134 12.99 -2.49 -18.34
CA PRO A 134 11.83 -3.12 -18.98
C PRO A 134 11.89 -4.65 -19.04
N GLU A 135 13.08 -5.24 -19.12
CA GLU A 135 13.28 -6.70 -19.13
C GLU A 135 12.88 -7.32 -17.79
N GLU A 136 13.37 -6.75 -16.68
CA GLU A 136 13.01 -7.16 -15.33
C GLU A 136 11.53 -6.92 -15.03
N ALA A 137 10.96 -5.82 -15.55
CA ALA A 137 9.54 -5.56 -15.45
C ALA A 137 8.70 -6.64 -16.14
N LEU A 138 9.02 -6.97 -17.39
CA LEU A 138 8.31 -8.00 -18.15
C LEU A 138 8.47 -9.38 -17.50
N ARG A 139 9.68 -9.72 -17.04
CA ARG A 139 9.93 -10.95 -16.29
C ARG A 139 9.02 -11.05 -15.07
N THR A 140 9.01 -10.00 -14.23
CA THR A 140 8.20 -9.93 -13.01
C THR A 140 6.71 -10.14 -13.31
N ALA A 141 6.17 -9.47 -14.33
CA ALA A 141 4.77 -9.61 -14.74
C ALA A 141 4.44 -11.02 -15.24
N LEU A 142 5.32 -11.63 -16.03
CA LEU A 142 5.13 -13.00 -16.53
C LEU A 142 5.16 -14.02 -15.39
N GLU A 143 6.13 -13.91 -14.47
CA GLU A 143 6.24 -14.79 -13.30
C GLU A 143 4.98 -14.68 -12.40
N ALA A 144 4.42 -13.49 -12.24
CA ALA A 144 3.16 -13.28 -11.50
C ALA A 144 1.95 -13.95 -12.16
N LEU A 145 1.91 -14.02 -13.50
CA LEU A 145 0.82 -14.65 -14.24
C LEU A 145 0.91 -16.18 -14.25
N VAL A 146 2.11 -16.76 -14.20
CA VAL A 146 2.35 -18.22 -14.34
C VAL A 146 1.41 -19.08 -13.46
N PRO A 147 1.19 -18.78 -12.16
CA PRO A 147 0.29 -19.58 -11.32
C PRO A 147 -1.16 -19.63 -11.85
N THR A 148 -1.62 -18.54 -12.46
CA THR A 148 -3.00 -18.38 -12.95
C THR A 148 -3.26 -19.08 -14.29
N LEU A 149 -2.21 -19.41 -15.04
CA LEU A 149 -2.37 -19.97 -16.38
C LEU A 149 -2.89 -21.42 -16.34
N PRO A 150 -3.98 -21.76 -17.06
CA PRO A 150 -4.45 -23.15 -17.15
C PRO A 150 -3.53 -24.05 -17.97
N ARG A 151 -2.70 -23.47 -18.85
CA ARG A 151 -1.75 -24.17 -19.75
C ARG A 151 -0.54 -23.27 -20.05
N TYR A 152 0.51 -23.82 -20.65
CA TYR A 152 1.74 -23.11 -21.04
C TYR A 152 2.61 -22.54 -19.90
N ARG A 153 2.38 -22.94 -18.64
CA ARG A 153 3.19 -22.53 -17.48
C ARG A 153 4.69 -22.68 -17.72
N ARG A 154 5.12 -23.88 -18.14
CA ARG A 154 6.53 -24.18 -18.43
C ARG A 154 7.12 -23.25 -19.49
N SER A 155 6.40 -23.00 -20.58
CA SER A 155 6.87 -22.14 -21.66
C SER A 155 7.00 -20.69 -21.21
N VAL A 156 5.99 -20.15 -20.52
CA VAL A 156 6.02 -18.79 -19.99
C VAL A 156 7.13 -18.61 -18.96
N SER A 157 7.32 -19.57 -18.04
CA SER A 157 8.43 -19.55 -17.09
C SER A 157 9.80 -19.53 -17.80
N ALA A 158 9.95 -20.30 -18.88
CA ALA A 158 11.20 -20.30 -19.65
C ALA A 158 11.45 -18.96 -20.36
N TYR A 159 10.41 -18.34 -20.95
CA TYR A 159 10.54 -17.02 -21.55
C TYR A 159 10.84 -15.93 -20.52
N ALA A 160 10.25 -16.00 -19.32
CA ALA A 160 10.51 -15.04 -18.26
C ALA A 160 11.96 -15.10 -17.78
N ALA A 161 12.52 -16.31 -17.60
CA ALA A 161 13.92 -16.49 -17.21
C ALA A 161 14.89 -15.89 -18.24
N ALA A 162 14.66 -16.15 -19.54
CA ALA A 162 15.52 -15.71 -20.62
C ALA A 162 15.58 -14.18 -20.83
N LEU A 163 14.71 -13.39 -20.17
CA LEU A 163 14.71 -11.92 -20.29
C LEU A 163 15.88 -11.26 -19.58
N THR A 164 16.51 -11.92 -18.61
CA THR A 164 17.57 -11.34 -17.77
C THR A 164 18.77 -12.27 -17.61
N ASP A 165 18.87 -13.28 -18.47
CA ASP A 165 19.97 -14.25 -18.52
C ASP A 165 21.16 -13.72 -19.35
#